data_AF-A0A7C0WV15-F1
#
_entry.id   AF-A0A7C0WV15-F1
#
_cell.length_a   1.000
_cell.length_b   1.000
_cell.length_c   1.000
_cell.angle_alpha   90.00
_cell.angle_beta   90.00
_cell.angle_gamma   90.00
#
_symmetry.space_group_name_H-M   'P 1'
#
loop_
_entity.id
_entity.type
_entity.pdbx_description
1 polymer ?
#
loop_
_entity_poly.entity_id
_entity_poly.type
_entity_poly.pdbx_seq_one_letter_code
_entity_poly.pdbx_strand_id
1 'polypeptide(L)'
;MLVICEDCAKKYNIDESRIQGARARFICKECGHIVIINKPEGARPRAPSSKTASGSSIIDLVKEMQGAARPHVREEKPKPSAPMPPQQIQEEQKPPPEPKWEPLPITGEKEGGLPIRMHFIFALLYTIISTIGVLGYLYFANVLNRQPDLRIDVIITSLSLVGVVAVVGIVIFFFLSRLIAKPLDELTAAANRINDGGLDFPVVSRGPREARQLAAALERVRLSSRRK
;
A
#
# COMPACT_ATOMS: atom_id res chain seq x y z
N MET A 1 -7.13 -17.34 -20.78
CA MET A 1 -5.73 -17.03 -20.35
C MET A 1 -5.52 -17.22 -18.85
N LEU A 2 -4.28 -17.49 -18.43
CA LEU A 2 -3.88 -17.54 -17.01
C LEU A 2 -3.25 -16.20 -16.60
N VAL A 3 -3.75 -15.62 -15.51
CA VAL A 3 -3.27 -14.33 -14.96
C VAL A 3 -2.87 -14.54 -13.50
N ILE A 4 -1.74 -13.96 -13.10
CA ILE A 4 -1.20 -14.08 -11.74
C ILE A 4 -1.35 -12.71 -11.05
N CYS A 5 -1.86 -12.71 -9.82
CA CYS A 5 -1.90 -11.48 -9.01
C CYS A 5 -0.49 -11.07 -8.60
N GLU A 6 -0.15 -9.78 -8.73
CA GLU A 6 1.17 -9.25 -8.40
C GLU A 6 1.46 -9.26 -6.89
N ASP A 7 0.44 -9.12 -6.04
CA ASP A 7 0.61 -9.03 -4.59
C ASP A 7 0.70 -10.40 -3.90
N CYS A 8 -0.22 -11.33 -4.21
CA CYS A 8 -0.30 -12.62 -3.52
C CYS A 8 0.11 -13.84 -4.37
N ALA A 9 0.51 -13.63 -5.63
CA ALA A 9 0.90 -14.68 -6.57
C ALA A 9 -0.20 -15.73 -6.88
N LYS A 10 -1.47 -15.47 -6.55
CA LYS A 10 -2.59 -16.36 -6.91
C LYS A 10 -2.78 -16.42 -8.42
N LYS A 11 -2.94 -17.63 -8.93
CA LYS A 11 -3.22 -17.90 -10.35
C LYS A 11 -4.73 -17.93 -10.59
N TYR A 12 -5.19 -17.14 -11.55
CA TYR A 12 -6.57 -17.09 -12.03
C TYR A 12 -6.64 -17.58 -13.46
N ASN A 13 -7.58 -18.47 -13.76
CA ASN A 13 -7.93 -18.83 -15.12
C ASN A 13 -9.13 -17.97 -15.54
N ILE A 14 -8.93 -17.11 -16.53
CA ILE A 14 -9.94 -16.15 -16.97
C ILE A 14 -10.33 -16.47 -18.41
N ASP A 15 -11.64 -16.64 -18.59
CA ASP A 15 -12.26 -16.84 -19.90
C ASP A 15 -12.24 -15.54 -20.70
N GLU A 16 -11.55 -15.54 -21.84
CA GLU A 16 -11.42 -14.37 -22.72
C GLU A 16 -12.74 -13.91 -23.36
N SER A 17 -13.77 -14.75 -23.32
CA SER A 17 -15.13 -14.47 -23.77
C SER A 17 -15.91 -13.58 -22.80
N ARG A 18 -15.54 -13.56 -21.50
CA ARG A 18 -16.20 -12.73 -20.48
C ARG A 18 -15.63 -11.32 -20.38
N ILE A 19 -14.49 -11.05 -21.02
CA ILE A 19 -13.84 -9.74 -21.02
C ILE A 19 -14.51 -8.85 -22.06
N GLN A 20 -15.24 -7.84 -21.58
CA GLN A 20 -15.85 -6.81 -22.41
C GLN A 20 -14.82 -5.69 -22.68
N GLY A 21 -14.40 -5.54 -23.94
CA GLY A 21 -13.50 -4.47 -24.37
C GLY A 21 -12.00 -4.81 -24.30
N ALA A 22 -11.16 -3.79 -24.47
CA ALA A 22 -9.70 -3.93 -24.54
C ALA A 22 -9.03 -4.14 -23.17
N ARG A 23 -9.72 -3.75 -22.07
CA ARG A 23 -9.22 -3.84 -20.69
C ARG A 23 -10.29 -4.41 -19.77
N ALA A 24 -9.96 -5.47 -19.04
CA ALA A 24 -10.76 -5.95 -17.91
C ALA A 24 -10.07 -5.60 -16.59
N ARG A 25 -10.87 -5.26 -15.58
CA ARG A 25 -10.41 -5.05 -14.21
C ARG A 25 -11.15 -6.05 -13.32
N PHE A 26 -10.42 -6.77 -12.48
CA PHE A 26 -11.04 -7.64 -11.48
C PHE A 26 -10.27 -7.54 -10.17
N ILE A 27 -10.95 -7.86 -9.07
CA ILE A 27 -10.39 -7.84 -7.72
C ILE A 27 -9.93 -9.26 -7.38
N CYS A 28 -8.67 -9.41 -6.96
CA CYS A 28 -8.16 -10.66 -6.43
C CYS A 28 -8.95 -11.05 -5.18
N LYS A 29 -9.57 -12.23 -5.20
CA LYS A 29 -10.36 -12.75 -4.06
C LYS A 29 -9.52 -13.09 -2.82
N GLU A 30 -8.19 -13.14 -2.93
CA GLU A 30 -7.32 -13.55 -1.83
C GLU A 30 -6.64 -12.36 -1.13
N CYS A 31 -6.25 -11.32 -1.86
CA CYS A 31 -5.60 -10.13 -1.27
C CYS A 31 -6.32 -8.80 -1.56
N GLY A 32 -7.41 -8.79 -2.33
CA GLY A 32 -8.14 -7.57 -2.67
C GLY A 32 -7.46 -6.67 -3.73
N HIS A 33 -6.29 -7.06 -4.26
CA HIS A 33 -5.59 -6.28 -5.27
C HIS A 33 -6.37 -6.19 -6.60
N ILE A 34 -6.38 -5.01 -7.23
CA ILE A 34 -7.05 -4.77 -8.52
C ILE A 34 -6.12 -5.16 -9.65
N VAL A 35 -6.39 -6.29 -10.31
CA VAL A 35 -5.62 -6.75 -11.46
C VAL A 35 -6.24 -6.20 -12.76
N ILE A 36 -5.41 -5.55 -13.58
CA ILE A 36 -5.80 -4.97 -14.87
C ILE A 36 -5.22 -5.82 -16.00
N ILE A 37 -6.08 -6.40 -16.84
CA ILE A 37 -5.65 -7.22 -17.98
C ILE A 37 -5.97 -6.51 -19.29
N ASN A 38 -4.96 -6.39 -20.16
CA ASN A 38 -5.14 -5.94 -21.53
C ASN A 38 -5.35 -7.17 -22.43
N LYS A 39 -6.42 -7.20 -23.23
CA LYS A 39 -6.67 -8.28 -24.19
C LYS A 39 -5.70 -8.12 -25.37
N PRO A 40 -4.85 -9.12 -25.69
CA PRO A 40 -3.94 -9.02 -26.82
C PRO A 40 -4.76 -8.94 -28.13
N GLU A 41 -4.45 -7.93 -28.94
CA GLU A 41 -5.18 -7.57 -30.15
C GLU A 41 -4.79 -8.52 -31.30
N GLY A 42 -5.28 -9.75 -31.24
CA GLY A 42 -4.86 -10.85 -32.11
C GLY A 42 -6.01 -11.65 -32.70
N ALA A 43 -7.01 -11.00 -33.30
CA ALA A 43 -8.01 -11.67 -34.16
C ALA A 43 -8.71 -10.67 -35.11
N ARG A 44 -7.94 -10.01 -35.98
CA ARG A 44 -8.50 -9.41 -37.23
C ARG A 44 -7.80 -10.02 -38.44
N PRO A 45 -8.55 -10.53 -39.45
CA PRO A 45 -7.97 -10.93 -40.73
C PRO A 45 -7.39 -9.71 -41.45
N ARG A 46 -6.17 -9.85 -41.99
CA ARG A 46 -5.45 -8.82 -42.75
C ARG A 46 -6.00 -8.67 -44.17
N ALA A 47 -5.93 -7.43 -44.67
CA ALA A 47 -5.79 -7.07 -46.08
C ALA A 47 -4.92 -5.77 -46.17
N PRO A 48 -4.26 -5.46 -47.32
CA PRO A 48 -2.82 -5.17 -47.32
C PRO A 48 -2.39 -3.73 -47.65
N SER A 49 -1.08 -3.49 -47.43
CA SER A 49 -0.18 -2.60 -48.19
C SER A 49 -0.29 -1.07 -48.02
N SER A 50 0.73 -0.45 -47.43
CA SER A 50 1.78 0.23 -48.23
C SER A 50 3.01 0.57 -47.38
N LYS A 51 4.14 0.76 -48.09
CA LYS A 51 5.53 0.66 -47.67
C LYS A 51 6.15 2.02 -47.27
N THR A 52 7.10 1.98 -46.32
CA THR A 52 8.47 2.61 -46.32
C THR A 52 8.56 4.16 -46.39
N ALA A 53 9.45 4.94 -45.75
CA ALA A 53 10.72 4.80 -45.03
C ALA A 53 10.84 5.95 -43.98
N SER A 54 11.47 5.76 -42.82
CA SER A 54 12.87 6.13 -42.51
C SER A 54 13.24 7.62 -42.65
N GLY A 55 13.60 8.27 -41.54
CA GLY A 55 14.43 9.48 -41.56
C GLY A 55 14.07 10.56 -40.53
N SER A 56 14.87 10.64 -39.47
CA SER A 56 14.97 11.67 -38.44
C SER A 56 14.86 13.14 -38.93
N SER A 57 14.16 14.01 -38.19
CA SER A 57 14.77 14.90 -37.19
C SER A 57 13.72 15.78 -36.49
N ILE A 58 13.96 16.09 -35.22
CA ILE A 58 13.07 16.67 -34.21
C ILE A 58 13.19 18.21 -34.14
N ILE A 59 13.37 18.91 -35.26
CA ILE A 59 13.54 20.37 -35.22
C ILE A 59 12.76 20.99 -36.38
N ASP A 60 11.54 21.47 -36.12
CA ASP A 60 10.89 22.62 -36.80
C ASP A 60 9.34 22.68 -36.68
N LEU A 61 8.75 22.44 -35.50
CA LEU A 61 7.31 22.77 -35.33
C LEU A 61 6.93 23.23 -33.92
N VAL A 62 7.78 24.05 -33.30
CA VAL A 62 7.46 24.83 -32.09
C VAL A 62 7.03 26.26 -32.45
N LYS A 63 6.71 26.55 -33.72
CA LYS A 63 6.54 27.93 -34.20
C LYS A 63 5.27 28.17 -35.01
N GLU A 64 4.08 27.81 -34.50
CA GLU A 64 2.84 28.29 -35.15
C GLU A 64 1.53 28.18 -34.34
N MET A 65 1.48 28.54 -33.05
CA MET A 65 0.18 28.70 -32.36
C MET A 65 0.14 29.86 -31.34
N GLN A 66 0.73 31.01 -31.69
CA GLN A 66 0.39 32.29 -31.06
C GLN A 66 -0.02 33.28 -32.15
N GLY A 67 -1.32 33.57 -32.23
CA GLY A 67 -1.81 34.66 -33.05
C GLY A 67 -3.31 34.61 -33.33
N ALA A 68 -4.02 35.62 -32.82
CA ALA A 68 -5.35 36.09 -33.22
C ALA A 68 -6.56 35.20 -32.84
N ALA A 69 -7.72 35.68 -32.41
CA ALA A 69 -8.23 36.98 -31.98
C ALA A 69 -9.63 36.69 -31.36
N ARG A 70 -10.03 37.41 -30.31
CA ARG A 70 -11.46 37.70 -30.00
C ARG A 70 -11.79 39.08 -30.63
N PRO A 71 -13.03 39.62 -30.68
CA PRO A 71 -14.34 39.16 -30.17
C PRO A 71 -15.53 39.39 -31.15
N HIS A 72 -16.77 39.06 -30.76
CA HIS A 72 -18.07 39.75 -31.05
C HIS A 72 -19.19 38.89 -30.40
N VAL A 73 -19.71 39.19 -29.21
CA VAL A 73 -20.80 40.14 -28.87
C VAL A 73 -22.01 40.04 -29.80
N ARG A 74 -23.09 39.44 -29.30
CA ARG A 74 -24.47 39.88 -29.59
C ARG A 74 -25.40 39.52 -28.42
N GLU A 75 -25.70 40.54 -27.62
CA GLU A 75 -26.90 40.59 -26.78
C GLU A 75 -28.14 40.68 -27.66
N GLU A 76 -29.18 39.92 -27.33
CA GLU A 76 -30.55 40.32 -27.65
C GLU A 76 -31.51 39.74 -26.60
N LYS A 77 -32.10 40.64 -25.81
CA LYS A 77 -33.23 40.41 -24.90
C LYS A 77 -34.37 41.30 -25.39
N PRO A 78 -35.59 40.78 -25.58
CA PRO A 78 -36.71 41.34 -24.81
C PRO A 78 -37.79 40.32 -24.37
N LYS A 79 -38.34 40.57 -23.17
CA LYS A 79 -39.64 40.10 -22.62
C LYS A 79 -40.77 41.05 -23.17
N PRO A 80 -42.08 40.93 -22.86
CA PRO A 80 -42.89 39.85 -22.27
C PRO A 80 -44.29 39.64 -22.95
N SER A 81 -44.89 38.46 -22.81
CA SER A 81 -46.35 38.30 -22.87
C SER A 81 -46.80 37.09 -22.04
N ALA A 82 -47.76 37.32 -21.16
CA ALA A 82 -48.41 36.34 -20.28
C ALA A 82 -49.64 35.72 -20.99
N PRO A 83 -50.51 34.97 -20.30
CA PRO A 83 -50.36 33.57 -19.90
C PRO A 83 -51.41 32.68 -20.61
N MET A 84 -51.08 31.42 -20.89
CA MET A 84 -52.01 30.39 -21.42
C MET A 84 -52.01 29.14 -20.50
N PRO A 85 -53.06 28.29 -20.58
CA PRO A 85 -53.76 27.70 -19.43
C PRO A 85 -53.10 26.45 -18.86
N PRO A 86 -53.55 25.94 -17.69
CA PRO A 86 -52.92 24.81 -17.03
C PRO A 86 -53.19 23.51 -17.79
N GLN A 87 -52.18 23.02 -18.51
CA GLN A 87 -52.14 21.66 -19.02
C GLN A 87 -51.47 20.74 -18.00
N GLN A 88 -52.27 19.77 -17.56
CA GLN A 88 -51.91 18.65 -16.71
C GLN A 88 -50.77 17.84 -17.32
N ILE A 89 -49.66 17.71 -16.59
CA ILE A 89 -48.65 16.66 -16.81
C ILE A 89 -48.27 16.08 -15.44
N GLN A 90 -48.90 14.94 -15.16
CA GLN A 90 -48.30 13.69 -14.70
C GLN A 90 -47.39 13.71 -13.46
N GLU A 91 -48.00 13.16 -12.40
CA GLU A 91 -47.47 12.03 -11.62
C GLU A 91 -46.13 12.24 -10.90
N GLU A 92 -46.26 12.69 -9.66
CA GLU A 92 -45.25 12.70 -8.62
C GLU A 92 -44.78 11.26 -8.34
N GLN A 93 -43.73 10.85 -9.04
CA GLN A 93 -43.07 9.57 -8.82
C GLN A 93 -42.24 9.68 -7.52
N LYS A 94 -42.80 9.13 -6.45
CA LYS A 94 -42.19 8.97 -5.12
C LYS A 94 -40.77 8.38 -5.27
N PRO A 95 -39.73 8.96 -4.65
CA PRO A 95 -38.38 8.39 -4.72
C PRO A 95 -38.38 6.97 -4.13
N PRO A 96 -37.58 6.03 -4.71
CA PRO A 96 -37.49 4.65 -4.22
C PRO A 96 -37.09 4.64 -2.74
N PRO A 97 -37.63 3.70 -1.93
CA PRO A 97 -37.25 3.60 -0.52
C PRO A 97 -35.75 3.36 -0.40
N GLU A 98 -35.09 4.18 0.42
CA GLU A 98 -33.68 4.05 0.75
C GLU A 98 -33.39 2.60 1.21
N PRO A 99 -32.35 1.94 0.67
CA PRO A 99 -31.97 0.63 1.15
C PRO A 99 -31.51 0.77 2.61
N LYS A 100 -32.29 0.20 3.53
CA LYS A 100 -31.84 -0.09 4.90
C LYS A 100 -30.65 -1.02 4.80
N TRP A 101 -29.45 -0.46 4.89
CA TRP A 101 -28.24 -1.24 5.10
C TRP A 101 -28.23 -1.64 6.58
N GLU A 102 -28.59 -2.90 6.82
CA GLU A 102 -28.25 -3.55 8.08
C GLU A 102 -26.71 -3.66 8.14
N PRO A 103 -26.07 -3.25 9.24
CA PRO A 103 -24.63 -3.41 9.37
C PRO A 103 -24.32 -4.91 9.29
N LEU A 104 -23.69 -5.33 8.20
CA LEU A 104 -23.11 -6.66 8.12
C LEU A 104 -22.15 -6.82 9.31
N PRO A 105 -22.19 -7.96 10.03
CA PRO A 105 -21.22 -8.22 11.07
C PRO A 105 -19.88 -8.39 10.34
N ILE A 106 -19.11 -7.32 10.30
CA ILE A 106 -17.71 -7.38 9.87
C ILE A 106 -17.06 -8.20 10.98
N THR A 107 -17.02 -9.51 10.77
CA THR A 107 -16.08 -10.40 11.43
C THR A 107 -14.74 -9.83 11.04
N GLY A 108 -14.20 -8.96 11.89
CA GLY A 108 -12.81 -8.58 11.87
C GLY A 108 -12.03 -9.86 12.08
N GLU A 109 -11.80 -10.58 10.99
CA GLU A 109 -10.68 -11.50 10.90
C GLU A 109 -9.50 -10.67 11.33
N LYS A 110 -8.96 -11.08 12.49
CA LYS A 110 -7.82 -10.47 13.14
C LYS A 110 -6.67 -10.61 12.16
N GLU A 111 -6.54 -9.67 11.23
CA GLU A 111 -5.39 -9.60 10.36
C GLU A 111 -4.19 -9.49 11.28
N GLY A 112 -3.36 -10.53 11.20
CA GLY A 112 -2.36 -10.86 12.18
C GLY A 112 -1.47 -9.66 12.45
N GLY A 113 -1.65 -9.07 13.64
CA GLY A 113 -0.68 -8.16 14.21
C GLY A 113 0.70 -8.78 14.03
N LEU A 114 1.65 -7.99 13.52
CA LEU A 114 3.00 -8.41 13.18
C LEU A 114 3.46 -9.45 14.20
N PRO A 115 3.59 -10.72 13.80
CA PRO A 115 3.45 -11.79 14.75
C PRO A 115 4.61 -11.65 15.71
N ILE A 116 4.30 -11.61 17.01
CA ILE A 116 5.26 -11.79 18.10
C ILE A 116 6.29 -12.89 17.75
N ARG A 117 5.88 -13.88 16.95
CA ARG A 117 6.69 -14.90 16.28
C ARG A 117 7.92 -14.40 15.51
N MET A 118 7.90 -13.24 14.84
CA MET A 118 9.07 -12.72 14.13
C MET A 118 10.10 -12.09 15.07
N HIS A 119 9.66 -11.45 16.16
CA HIS A 119 10.57 -11.06 17.24
C HIS A 119 11.22 -12.28 17.90
N PHE A 120 10.46 -13.36 18.08
CA PHE A 120 11.01 -14.64 18.54
C PHE A 120 12.04 -15.21 17.57
N ILE A 121 11.83 -15.11 16.25
CA ILE A 121 12.80 -15.60 15.25
C ILE A 121 14.10 -14.80 15.32
N PHE A 122 14.05 -13.47 15.35
CA PHE A 122 15.26 -12.67 15.46
C PHE A 122 16.00 -12.87 16.78
N ALA A 123 15.28 -12.96 17.90
CA ALA A 123 15.88 -13.26 19.20
C ALA A 123 16.51 -14.67 19.20
N LEU A 124 15.82 -15.67 18.65
CA LEU A 124 16.32 -17.03 18.54
C LEU A 124 17.56 -17.11 17.63
N LEU A 125 17.54 -16.48 16.46
CA LEU A 125 18.70 -16.40 15.58
C LEU A 125 19.87 -15.69 16.24
N TYR A 126 19.62 -14.60 16.97
CA TYR A 126 20.66 -13.90 17.71
C TYR A 126 21.30 -14.78 18.78
N THR A 127 20.50 -15.52 19.55
CA THR A 127 21.04 -16.48 20.54
C THR A 127 21.83 -17.60 19.87
N ILE A 128 21.36 -18.14 18.73
CA ILE A 128 22.09 -19.16 17.97
C ILE A 128 23.43 -18.62 17.48
N ILE A 129 23.46 -17.45 16.85
CA ILE A 129 24.70 -16.83 16.35
C ILE A 129 25.66 -16.53 17.52
N SER A 130 25.15 -16.02 18.63
CA SER A 130 25.96 -15.76 19.84
C SER A 130 26.57 -17.06 20.39
N THR A 131 25.77 -18.12 20.54
CA THR A 131 26.27 -19.43 21.01
C THR A 131 27.32 -20.03 20.08
N ILE A 132 27.09 -19.99 18.77
CA ILE A 132 28.05 -20.46 17.77
C ILE A 132 29.35 -19.65 17.84
N GLY A 133 29.25 -18.32 18.01
CA GLY A 133 30.40 -17.44 18.17
C GLY A 133 31.25 -17.79 19.41
N VAL A 134 30.60 -18.04 20.56
CA VAL A 134 31.29 -18.48 21.78
C VAL A 134 31.95 -19.84 21.56
N LEU A 135 31.22 -20.85 21.08
CA LEU A 135 31.78 -22.18 20.85
C LEU A 135 32.94 -22.15 19.85
N GLY A 136 32.81 -21.40 18.76
CA GLY A 136 33.86 -21.23 17.75
C GLY A 136 35.11 -20.57 18.33
N TYR A 137 34.95 -19.52 19.13
CA TYR A 137 36.07 -18.86 19.82
C TYR A 137 36.77 -19.81 20.80
N LEU A 138 36.01 -20.54 21.61
CA LEU A 138 36.57 -21.51 22.56
C LEU A 138 37.32 -22.65 21.85
N TYR A 139 36.75 -23.17 20.76
CA TYR A 139 37.40 -24.19 19.94
C TYR A 139 38.71 -23.68 19.32
N PHE A 140 38.69 -22.45 18.78
CA PHE A 140 39.85 -21.82 18.18
C PHE A 140 40.95 -21.55 19.21
N ALA A 141 40.60 -21.00 20.38
CA ALA A 141 41.52 -20.77 21.49
C ALA A 141 42.11 -22.10 22.02
N ASN A 142 41.31 -23.16 22.05
CA ASN A 142 41.75 -24.50 22.44
C ASN A 142 42.76 -25.11 21.45
N VAL A 143 42.58 -24.87 20.15
CA VAL A 143 43.46 -25.39 19.08
C VAL A 143 44.78 -24.61 18.98
N LEU A 144 44.75 -23.27 19.04
CA LEU A 144 45.97 -22.46 18.87
C LEU A 144 46.85 -22.38 20.12
N ASN A 145 46.25 -22.35 21.32
CA ASN A 145 46.98 -21.94 22.52
C ASN A 145 47.29 -23.13 23.44
N ARG A 146 48.27 -23.99 23.12
CA ARG A 146 48.57 -25.28 23.82
C ARG A 146 49.04 -25.18 25.29
N GLN A 147 49.08 -23.98 25.86
CA GLN A 147 49.48 -23.71 27.26
C GLN A 147 48.24 -23.67 28.18
N PRO A 148 48.19 -24.42 29.30
CA PRO A 148 46.99 -24.60 30.12
C PRO A 148 46.60 -23.39 30.99
N ASP A 149 47.57 -22.64 31.52
CA ASP A 149 47.29 -21.59 32.53
C ASP A 149 46.75 -20.30 31.91
N LEU A 150 47.16 -19.95 30.68
CA LEU A 150 46.65 -18.77 29.97
C LEU A 150 45.25 -19.00 29.37
N ARG A 151 44.70 -20.22 29.45
CA ARG A 151 43.41 -20.57 28.83
C ARG A 151 42.23 -20.09 29.67
N ILE A 152 42.27 -20.23 31.00
CA ILE A 152 41.10 -19.94 31.84
C ILE A 152 40.76 -18.45 31.81
N ASP A 153 41.75 -17.56 31.94
CA ASP A 153 41.53 -16.12 31.89
C ASP A 153 41.01 -15.65 30.52
N VAL A 154 41.52 -16.23 29.44
CA VAL A 154 41.05 -15.93 28.07
C VAL A 154 39.62 -16.43 27.86
N ILE A 155 39.28 -17.59 28.40
CA ILE A 155 37.92 -18.16 28.34
C ILE A 155 36.94 -17.27 29.11
N ILE A 156 37.29 -16.85 30.34
CA ILE A 156 36.43 -16.00 31.16
C ILE A 156 36.26 -14.62 30.50
N THR A 157 37.34 -14.02 30.03
CA THR A 157 37.30 -12.70 29.38
C THR A 157 36.44 -12.73 28.12
N SER A 158 36.63 -13.72 27.25
CA SER A 158 35.83 -13.86 26.02
C SER A 158 34.36 -14.16 26.29
N LEU A 159 34.06 -15.04 27.25
CA LEU A 159 32.67 -15.34 27.62
C LEU A 159 31.97 -14.11 28.21
N SER A 160 32.68 -13.33 29.04
CA SER A 160 32.15 -12.09 29.60
C SER A 160 31.87 -11.06 28.51
N LEU A 161 32.77 -10.90 27.53
CA LEU A 161 32.61 -9.97 26.43
C LEU A 161 31.41 -10.34 25.56
N VAL A 162 31.27 -11.62 25.19
CA VAL A 162 30.14 -12.08 24.40
C VAL A 162 28.84 -11.96 25.19
N GLY A 163 28.86 -12.27 26.48
CA GLY A 163 27.71 -12.08 27.38
C GLY A 163 27.25 -10.62 27.42
N VAL A 164 28.18 -9.67 27.56
CA VAL A 164 27.86 -8.24 27.55
C VAL A 164 27.28 -7.82 26.21
N VAL A 165 27.90 -8.20 25.09
CA VAL A 165 27.38 -7.88 23.75
C VAL A 165 25.98 -8.48 23.55
N ALA A 166 25.77 -9.73 23.99
CA ALA A 166 24.49 -10.42 23.94
C ALA A 166 23.39 -9.66 24.69
N VAL A 167 23.67 -9.29 25.95
CA VAL A 167 22.74 -8.55 26.80
C VAL A 167 22.42 -7.18 26.20
N VAL A 168 23.42 -6.44 25.74
CA VAL A 168 23.22 -5.13 25.10
C VAL A 168 22.37 -5.26 23.84
N GLY A 169 22.64 -6.26 23.00
CA GLY A 169 21.84 -6.54 21.80
C GLY A 169 20.38 -6.84 22.12
N ILE A 170 20.12 -7.69 23.12
CA ILE A 170 18.76 -8.03 23.57
C ILE A 170 18.04 -6.78 24.10
N VAL A 171 18.71 -5.96 24.91
CA VAL A 171 18.14 -4.72 25.45
C VAL A 171 17.77 -3.76 24.32
N ILE A 172 18.70 -3.47 23.40
CA ILE A 172 18.45 -2.59 22.26
C ILE A 172 17.29 -3.12 21.42
N PHE A 173 17.28 -4.41 21.11
CA PHE A 173 16.21 -5.03 20.31
C PHE A 173 14.84 -4.92 21.00
N PHE A 174 14.77 -5.14 22.31
CA PHE A 174 13.55 -4.97 23.09
C PHE A 174 13.06 -3.52 23.07
N PHE A 175 13.98 -2.56 23.22
CA PHE A 175 13.65 -1.13 23.11
C PHE A 175 13.15 -0.76 21.72
N LEU A 176 13.83 -1.16 20.65
CA LEU A 176 13.40 -0.90 19.28
C LEU A 176 12.03 -1.52 18.98
N SER A 177 11.82 -2.77 19.39
CA SER A 177 10.55 -3.46 19.20
C SER A 177 9.41 -2.74 19.92
N ARG A 178 9.66 -2.27 21.15
CA ARG A 178 8.63 -1.57 21.94
C ARG A 178 8.39 -0.14 21.48
N LEU A 179 9.42 0.55 20.99
CA LEU A 179 9.36 1.95 20.58
C LEU A 179 8.80 2.14 19.17
N ILE A 180 9.00 1.17 18.27
CA ILE A 180 8.68 1.32 16.84
C ILE A 180 7.46 0.50 16.44
N ALA A 181 7.37 -0.78 16.84
CA ALA A 181 6.30 -1.65 16.35
C ALA A 181 4.92 -1.22 16.87
N LYS A 182 4.82 -0.93 18.17
CA LYS A 182 3.55 -0.53 18.80
C LYS A 182 2.89 0.71 18.18
N PRO A 183 3.58 1.86 18.01
CA PRO A 183 2.95 3.02 17.41
C PRO A 183 2.60 2.81 15.92
N LEU A 184 3.35 1.98 15.19
CA LEU A 184 3.01 1.66 13.80
C LEU A 184 1.74 0.82 13.69
N ASP A 185 1.54 -0.15 14.59
CA ASP A 185 0.30 -0.93 14.64
C ASP A 185 -0.90 -0.04 14.97
N GLU A 186 -0.75 0.88 15.93
CA GLU A 186 -1.80 1.85 16.28
C GLU A 186 -2.15 2.76 15.08
N LEU A 187 -1.15 3.23 14.34
CA LEU A 187 -1.35 4.06 13.15
C LEU A 187 -1.99 3.28 11.99
N THR A 188 -1.60 2.03 11.80
CA THR A 188 -2.18 1.15 10.78
C THR A 188 -3.64 0.84 11.10
N ALA A 189 -3.95 0.55 12.36
CA ALA A 189 -5.32 0.35 12.82
C ALA A 189 -6.17 1.61 12.65
N ALA A 190 -5.61 2.80 12.94
CA ALA A 190 -6.29 4.07 12.71
C ALA A 190 -6.55 4.32 11.22
N ALA A 191 -5.58 4.02 10.34
CA ALA A 191 -5.72 4.17 8.90
C ALA A 191 -6.83 3.26 8.33
N ASN A 192 -6.88 1.99 8.74
CA ASN A 192 -7.91 1.05 8.30
C ASN A 192 -9.30 1.52 8.72
N ARG A 193 -9.46 1.99 9.96
CA ARG A 193 -10.75 2.53 10.41
C ARG A 193 -11.19 3.79 9.66
N ILE A 194 -10.25 4.65 9.27
CA ILE A 194 -10.55 5.83 8.43
C ILE A 194 -11.05 5.39 7.05
N ASN A 195 -10.44 4.34 6.49
CA ASN A 195 -10.87 3.74 5.23
C ASN A 195 -12.27 3.13 5.32
N ASP A 196 -12.63 2.58 6.48
CA ASP A 196 -13.98 2.01 6.75
C ASP A 196 -15.04 3.09 7.07
N GLY A 197 -14.70 4.38 6.97
CA GLY A 197 -15.63 5.49 7.22
C GLY A 197 -15.72 5.94 8.70
N GLY A 198 -14.94 5.34 9.60
CA GLY A 198 -14.85 5.75 10.99
C GLY A 198 -14.07 7.06 11.14
N LEU A 199 -14.75 8.19 11.05
CA LEU A 199 -14.15 9.53 11.11
C LEU A 199 -14.38 10.24 12.47
N ASP A 200 -14.72 9.52 13.52
CA ASP A 200 -15.06 10.12 14.82
C ASP A 200 -13.95 10.04 15.87
N PHE A 201 -12.95 9.15 15.69
CA PHE A 201 -11.83 9.04 16.62
C PHE A 201 -10.62 9.87 16.16
N PRO A 202 -9.98 10.64 17.06
CA PRO A 202 -8.75 11.35 16.74
C PRO A 202 -7.57 10.39 16.64
N VAL A 203 -6.67 10.61 15.68
CA VAL A 203 -5.41 9.86 15.59
C VAL A 203 -4.45 10.37 16.67
N VAL A 204 -4.31 9.61 17.76
CA VAL A 204 -3.41 9.98 18.86
C VAL A 204 -1.96 9.80 18.42
N SER A 205 -1.18 10.87 18.47
CA SER A 205 0.24 10.84 18.11
C SER A 205 1.09 10.45 19.33
N ARG A 206 1.45 9.17 19.45
CA ARG A 206 2.37 8.69 20.48
C ARG A 206 3.63 8.10 19.84
N GLY A 207 4.80 8.37 20.44
CA GLY A 207 6.06 7.76 20.03
C GLY A 207 7.13 8.73 19.47
N PRO A 208 8.13 8.19 18.75
CA PRO A 208 9.26 8.96 18.22
C PRO A 208 8.83 10.00 17.17
N ARG A 209 9.74 10.89 16.79
CA ARG A 209 9.43 12.09 15.98
C ARG A 209 8.79 11.72 14.64
N GLU A 210 9.27 10.65 14.03
CA GLU A 210 8.84 10.09 12.75
C GLU A 210 7.40 9.57 12.85
N ALA A 211 7.09 8.81 13.90
CA ALA A 211 5.74 8.31 14.17
C ALA A 211 4.74 9.45 14.40
N ARG A 212 5.15 10.50 15.12
CA ARG A 212 4.32 11.69 15.32
C ARG A 212 4.09 12.47 14.02
N GLN A 213 5.10 12.57 13.16
CA GLN A 213 4.97 13.23 11.85
C GLN A 213 4.01 12.45 10.93
N LEU A 214 4.08 11.12 10.97
CA LEU A 214 3.16 10.25 10.23
C LEU A 214 1.73 10.38 10.76
N ALA A 215 1.54 10.37 12.09
CA ALA A 215 0.24 10.60 12.72
C ALA A 215 -0.38 11.94 12.30
N ALA A 216 0.42 13.01 12.27
CA ALA A 216 -0.03 14.33 11.85
C ALA A 216 -0.37 14.40 10.34
N ALA A 217 0.32 13.62 9.49
CA ALA A 217 -0.04 13.50 8.09
C ALA A 217 -1.38 12.74 7.92
N LEU A 218 -1.57 11.65 8.67
CA LEU A 218 -2.79 10.84 8.63
C LEU A 218 -4.02 11.64 9.10
N GLU A 219 -3.89 12.43 10.17
CA GLU A 219 -4.98 13.29 10.65
C GLU A 219 -5.39 14.34 9.60
N ARG A 220 -4.43 14.91 8.85
CA ARG A 220 -4.73 15.82 7.74
C ARG A 220 -5.55 15.13 6.64
N VAL A 221 -5.22 13.88 6.31
CA VAL A 221 -5.98 13.08 5.34
C VAL A 221 -7.40 12.82 5.86
N ARG A 222 -7.54 12.39 7.12
CA ARG A 222 -8.85 12.17 7.78
C ARG A 222 -9.76 13.39 7.70
N LEU A 223 -9.24 14.57 8.04
CA LEU A 223 -9.97 15.83 7.99
C LEU A 223 -10.34 16.28 6.57
N SER A 224 -9.53 15.90 5.57
CA SER A 224 -9.84 16.17 4.17
C SER A 224 -11.00 15.29 3.67
N SER A 225 -11.04 14.02 4.08
CA SER A 225 -12.11 13.09 3.71
C SER A 225 -13.44 13.43 4.37
N ARG A 226 -13.45 13.99 5.59
CA ARG A 226 -14.67 14.42 6.29
C ARG A 226 -15.42 15.57 5.61
N ARG A 227 -14.75 16.34 4.75
CA ARG A 227 -15.32 17.52 4.08
C ARG A 227 -16.00 17.22 2.74
N LYS A 228 -15.89 16.00 2.22
CA LYS A 228 -16.57 15.55 1.00
C LYS A 228 -17.86 14.83 1.35
#